data_AF-A0A4W3JTP7-F1
#
_entry.id   AF-A0A4W3JTP7-F1
#
_cell.length_a   1.000
_cell.length_b   1.000
_cell.length_c   1.000
_cell.angle_alpha   90.00
_cell.angle_beta   90.00
_cell.angle_gamma   90.00
#
_symmetry.space_group_name_H-M   'P 1'
#
loop_
_entity.id
_entity.type
_entity.pdbx_description
1 polymer ?
#
loop_
_entity_poly.entity_id
_entity_poly.type
_entity_poly.pdbx_seq_one_letter_code
_entity_poly.pdbx_strand_id
1 'polypeptide(L)'
;MELARLSLDVKNPEVAASCINELKKDEMKDSRTAIEIECLICELEIQRLGVKSEKYTKSFVEKCLGVIRRLDQALQNAIREGDPNVIQVVCVTLWNVCLPLLQPSLRKHVKRSLSNVAKILDEIDSLLIKLRCQVHMEVAYIEEEDDRIDVAMEHLKKAYYFGNGSSYQEHIEIALHRLEISSMLYETPEILEDKAAKIIEQVKGKQCYVPWKSCVIFK
;
A
#
# COMPACT_ATOMS: atom_id res chain seq x y z
N MET A 1 10.74 -10.44 -20.36
CA MET A 1 9.78 -10.18 -19.26
C MET A 1 9.21 -8.76 -19.33
N GLU A 2 10.07 -7.81 -19.67
CA GLU A 2 9.88 -6.37 -19.84
C GLU A 2 8.69 -6.05 -20.75
N LEU A 3 8.51 -6.76 -21.86
CA LEU A 3 7.38 -6.55 -22.76
C LEU A 3 6.03 -6.81 -22.07
N ALA A 4 5.95 -7.82 -21.19
CA ALA A 4 4.73 -8.09 -20.42
C ALA A 4 4.45 -6.97 -19.42
N ARG A 5 5.48 -6.47 -18.72
CA ARG A 5 5.38 -5.32 -17.79
C ARG A 5 4.88 -4.08 -18.53
N LEU A 6 5.57 -3.71 -19.61
CA LEU A 6 5.19 -2.56 -20.43
C LEU A 6 3.76 -2.67 -20.97
N SER A 7 3.34 -3.87 -21.38
CA SER A 7 1.98 -4.11 -21.86
C SER A 7 0.93 -3.87 -20.77
N LEU A 8 1.23 -4.24 -19.52
CA LEU A 8 0.37 -3.94 -18.37
C LEU A 8 0.37 -2.42 -18.08
N ASP A 9 1.52 -1.75 -18.16
CA ASP A 9 1.62 -0.30 -17.92
C ASP A 9 0.79 0.52 -18.91
N VAL A 10 0.80 0.11 -20.18
CA VAL A 10 -0.04 0.73 -21.23
C VAL A 10 -1.48 0.22 -21.24
N LYS A 11 -1.87 -0.60 -20.25
CA LYS A 11 -3.21 -1.18 -20.08
C LYS A 11 -3.68 -1.97 -21.30
N ASN A 12 -2.77 -2.76 -21.90
CA ASN A 12 -3.07 -3.69 -22.97
C ASN A 12 -3.03 -5.15 -22.44
N PRO A 13 -4.12 -5.63 -21.82
CA PRO A 13 -4.14 -6.93 -21.16
C PRO A 13 -4.00 -8.10 -22.13
N GLU A 14 -4.33 -7.94 -23.41
CA GLU A 14 -4.22 -9.02 -24.40
C GLU A 14 -2.77 -9.29 -24.79
N VAL A 15 -1.98 -8.24 -25.02
CA VAL A 15 -0.55 -8.40 -25.29
C VAL A 15 0.18 -8.92 -24.05
N ALA A 16 -0.16 -8.39 -22.86
CA ALA A 16 0.36 -8.89 -21.59
C ALA A 16 0.06 -10.38 -21.40
N ALA A 17 -1.17 -10.82 -21.65
CA ALA A 17 -1.57 -12.22 -21.54
C ALA A 17 -0.79 -13.12 -22.50
N SER A 18 -0.62 -12.72 -23.75
CA SER A 18 0.19 -13.45 -24.73
C SER A 18 1.63 -13.59 -24.28
N CYS A 19 2.25 -12.50 -23.79
CA CYS A 19 3.61 -12.55 -23.27
C CYS A 19 3.73 -13.49 -22.05
N ILE A 20 2.79 -13.42 -21.10
CA ILE A 20 2.77 -14.29 -19.93
C ILE A 20 2.60 -15.76 -20.33
N ASN A 21 1.78 -16.06 -21.34
CA ASN A 21 1.60 -17.42 -21.83
C ASN A 21 2.88 -17.97 -22.47
N GLU A 22 3.61 -17.18 -23.25
CA GLU A 22 4.91 -17.59 -23.78
C GLU A 22 5.94 -17.77 -22.66
N LEU A 23 6.00 -16.84 -21.71
CA LEU A 23 6.87 -16.99 -20.54
C LEU A 23 6.56 -18.29 -19.80
N LYS A 24 5.29 -18.65 -19.59
CA LYS A 24 4.88 -19.89 -18.90
C LYS A 24 5.35 -21.18 -19.58
N LYS A 25 5.55 -21.21 -20.89
CA LYS A 25 5.95 -22.43 -21.63
C LYS A 25 7.39 -22.88 -21.35
N ASP A 26 8.25 -21.99 -20.87
CA ASP A 26 9.64 -22.35 -20.56
C ASP A 26 9.69 -23.33 -19.36
N GLU A 27 10.21 -24.55 -19.56
CA GLU A 27 10.21 -25.61 -18.54
C GLU A 27 11.30 -25.42 -17.47
N MET A 28 12.33 -24.60 -17.74
CA MET A 28 13.52 -24.47 -16.88
C MET A 28 13.61 -23.09 -16.22
N LYS A 29 12.54 -22.66 -15.56
CA LYS A 29 12.54 -21.37 -14.84
C LYS A 29 13.19 -21.50 -13.48
N ASP A 30 14.09 -20.58 -13.16
CA ASP A 30 14.51 -20.37 -11.79
C ASP A 30 13.36 -19.80 -10.92
N SER A 31 13.53 -19.93 -9.60
CA SER A 31 12.54 -19.51 -8.60
C SER A 31 12.23 -18.01 -8.69
N ARG A 32 13.24 -17.17 -9.00
CA ARG A 32 13.10 -15.71 -9.13
C ARG A 32 12.18 -15.33 -10.27
N THR A 33 12.43 -15.91 -11.44
CA THR A 33 11.64 -15.73 -12.66
C THR A 33 10.19 -16.19 -12.45
N ALA A 34 9.98 -17.28 -11.71
CA ALA A 34 8.64 -17.76 -11.37
C ALA A 34 7.86 -16.75 -10.50
N ILE A 35 8.53 -16.12 -9.52
CA ILE A 35 7.92 -15.08 -8.67
C ILE A 35 7.55 -13.85 -9.50
N GLU A 36 8.43 -13.39 -10.39
CA GLU A 36 8.13 -12.24 -11.25
C GLU A 36 6.98 -12.50 -12.23
N ILE A 37 6.90 -13.72 -12.77
CA ILE A 37 5.75 -14.14 -13.60
C ILE A 37 4.46 -14.16 -12.79
N GLU A 38 4.50 -14.62 -11.54
CA GLU A 38 3.34 -14.59 -10.65
C GLU A 38 2.86 -13.15 -10.39
N CYS A 39 3.78 -12.20 -10.25
CA CYS A 39 3.43 -10.77 -10.13
C CYS A 39 2.70 -10.26 -11.39
N LEU A 40 3.21 -10.59 -12.58
CA LEU A 40 2.58 -10.23 -13.86
C LEU A 40 1.17 -10.83 -14.00
N ILE A 41 0.98 -12.09 -13.58
CA ILE A 41 -0.33 -12.75 -13.60
C ILE A 41 -1.30 -12.03 -12.67
N CYS A 42 -0.89 -11.76 -11.43
CA CYS A 42 -1.70 -11.06 -10.44
C CYS A 42 -2.16 -9.69 -10.94
N GLU A 43 -1.25 -8.92 -11.53
CA GLU A 43 -1.58 -7.60 -12.07
C GLU A 43 -2.54 -7.69 -13.27
N LEU A 44 -2.32 -8.63 -14.19
CA LEU A 44 -3.23 -8.87 -15.32
C LEU A 44 -4.64 -9.25 -14.85
N GLU A 45 -4.77 -10.08 -13.82
CA GLU A 45 -6.06 -10.46 -13.24
C GLU A 45 -6.82 -9.22 -12.75
N ILE A 46 -6.17 -8.34 -11.99
CA ILE A 46 -6.77 -7.11 -11.49
C ILE A 46 -7.16 -6.17 -12.63
N GLN A 47 -6.31 -6.00 -13.66
CA GLN A 47 -6.65 -5.18 -14.83
C GLN A 47 -7.88 -5.71 -15.57
N ARG A 48 -7.97 -7.03 -15.77
CA ARG A 48 -9.13 -7.67 -16.41
C ARG A 48 -10.41 -7.55 -15.59
N LEU A 49 -10.32 -7.51 -14.26
CA LEU A 49 -11.47 -7.24 -13.39
C LEU A 49 -11.95 -5.80 -13.52
N GLY A 50 -11.03 -4.84 -13.68
CA GLY A 50 -11.36 -3.43 -13.91
C GLY A 50 -12.10 -3.16 -15.22
N VAL A 51 -11.86 -3.97 -16.26
CA VAL A 51 -12.59 -3.90 -17.55
C VAL A 51 -14.00 -4.50 -17.45
N LYS A 52 -14.23 -5.42 -16.50
CA LYS A 52 -15.44 -6.26 -16.42
C LYS A 52 -16.41 -5.93 -15.27
N SER A 53 -16.17 -4.92 -14.42
CA SER A 53 -16.96 -4.75 -13.19
C SER A 53 -17.41 -3.33 -12.83
N GLU A 54 -18.61 -3.25 -12.26
CA GLU A 54 -19.03 -2.23 -11.30
C GLU A 54 -18.05 -2.25 -10.12
N LYS A 55 -17.31 -1.15 -9.94
CA LYS A 55 -16.27 -1.06 -8.90
C LYS A 55 -16.90 -1.33 -7.53
N TYR A 56 -16.21 -2.13 -6.71
CA TYR A 56 -16.51 -2.38 -5.29
C TYR A 56 -17.67 -3.32 -4.97
N THR A 57 -18.13 -4.16 -5.91
CA THR A 57 -18.98 -5.30 -5.55
C THR A 57 -18.24 -6.26 -4.61
N LYS A 58 -18.98 -6.99 -3.76
CA LYS A 58 -18.41 -8.00 -2.85
C LYS A 58 -17.51 -9.01 -3.60
N SER A 59 -17.95 -9.47 -4.77
CA SER A 59 -17.16 -10.39 -5.61
C SER A 59 -15.85 -9.77 -6.12
N PHE A 60 -15.86 -8.49 -6.49
CA PHE A 60 -14.63 -7.78 -6.87
C PHE A 60 -13.64 -7.72 -5.71
N VAL A 61 -14.11 -7.34 -4.51
CA VAL A 61 -13.28 -7.26 -3.32
C VAL A 61 -12.69 -8.63 -2.96
N GLU A 62 -13.50 -9.68 -2.95
CA GLU A 62 -13.03 -11.05 -2.66
C GLU A 62 -11.94 -11.52 -3.62
N LYS A 63 -12.08 -11.21 -4.92
CA LYS A 63 -11.05 -11.54 -5.92
C LYS A 63 -9.76 -10.76 -5.68
N CYS A 64 -9.84 -9.46 -5.38
CA CYS A 64 -8.65 -8.66 -5.06
C CYS A 64 -7.93 -9.22 -3.81
N LEU A 65 -8.67 -9.59 -2.77
CA LEU A 65 -8.08 -10.19 -1.56
C LEU A 65 -7.46 -11.55 -1.84
N GLY A 66 -8.01 -12.34 -2.76
CA GLY A 66 -7.40 -13.59 -3.24
C GLY A 66 -6.05 -13.35 -3.92
N VAL A 67 -5.96 -12.33 -4.78
CA VAL A 67 -4.71 -11.93 -5.45
C VAL A 67 -3.68 -11.44 -4.42
N ILE A 68 -4.08 -10.61 -3.45
CA ILE A 68 -3.18 -10.12 -2.40
C ILE A 68 -2.57 -11.27 -1.59
N ARG A 69 -3.34 -12.30 -1.23
CA ARG A 69 -2.81 -13.47 -0.50
C ARG A 69 -1.75 -14.23 -1.30
N ARG A 70 -1.93 -14.36 -2.62
CA ARG A 70 -0.94 -14.98 -3.51
C ARG A 70 0.34 -14.16 -3.56
N LEU A 71 0.21 -12.84 -3.65
CA LEU A 71 1.36 -11.94 -3.63
C LEU A 71 2.07 -11.90 -2.27
N ASP A 72 1.35 -11.99 -1.15
CA ASP A 72 1.96 -12.14 0.18
C ASP A 72 2.81 -13.42 0.26
N GLN A 73 2.34 -14.53 -0.32
CA GLN A 73 3.13 -15.76 -0.42
C GLN A 73 4.32 -15.61 -1.37
N ALA A 74 4.15 -14.93 -2.50
CA ALA A 74 5.22 -14.63 -3.44
C ALA A 74 6.31 -13.77 -2.79
N LEU A 75 5.92 -12.83 -1.91
CA LEU A 75 6.83 -11.98 -1.16
C LEU A 75 7.66 -12.81 -0.16
N GLN A 76 7.03 -13.74 0.56
CA GLN A 76 7.76 -14.66 1.44
C GLN A 76 8.76 -15.53 0.65
N ASN A 77 8.40 -15.96 -0.56
CA ASN A 77 9.30 -16.71 -1.41
C ASN A 77 10.47 -15.83 -1.90
N ALA A 78 10.21 -14.58 -2.30
CA ALA A 78 11.24 -13.62 -2.71
C ALA A 78 12.26 -13.34 -1.60
N ILE A 79 11.79 -13.21 -0.35
CA ILE A 79 12.65 -13.04 0.83
C ILE A 79 13.56 -14.26 1.02
N ARG A 80 13.04 -15.48 0.82
CA ARG A 80 13.85 -16.72 0.91
C ARG A 80 14.91 -16.81 -0.18
N GLU A 81 14.59 -16.34 -1.39
CA GLU A 81 15.57 -16.26 -2.49
C GLU A 81 16.66 -15.21 -2.24
N GLY A 82 16.42 -14.26 -1.34
CA GLY A 82 17.40 -13.25 -0.92
C GLY A 82 17.76 -12.22 -1.99
N ASP A 83 16.93 -12.07 -3.04
CA ASP A 83 17.15 -11.09 -4.10
C ASP A 83 16.31 -9.82 -3.87
N PRO A 84 16.94 -8.68 -3.53
CA PRO A 84 16.23 -7.42 -3.29
C PRO A 84 15.43 -6.94 -4.49
N ASN A 85 15.84 -7.22 -5.73
CA ASN A 85 15.12 -6.79 -6.92
C ASN A 85 13.78 -7.51 -7.04
N VAL A 86 13.77 -8.83 -6.80
CA VAL A 86 12.55 -9.64 -6.82
C VAL A 86 11.61 -9.22 -5.68
N ILE A 87 12.15 -8.96 -4.48
CA ILE A 87 11.37 -8.45 -3.34
C ILE A 87 10.70 -7.12 -3.71
N GLN A 88 11.46 -6.18 -4.28
CA GLN A 88 10.94 -4.88 -4.70
C GLN A 88 9.84 -5.01 -5.75
N VAL A 89 10.01 -5.89 -6.75
CA VAL A 89 8.97 -6.20 -7.74
C VAL A 89 7.67 -6.63 -7.06
N VAL A 90 7.73 -7.58 -6.14
CA VAL A 90 6.53 -8.06 -5.43
C VAL A 90 5.90 -6.94 -4.60
N CYS A 91 6.70 -6.13 -3.90
CA CYS A 91 6.21 -4.99 -3.12
C CYS A 91 5.50 -3.94 -3.99
N VAL A 92 6.05 -3.60 -5.16
CA VAL A 92 5.42 -2.69 -6.13
C VAL A 92 4.09 -3.26 -6.62
N THR A 93 4.06 -4.55 -6.99
CA THR A 93 2.83 -5.21 -7.43
C THR A 93 1.78 -5.25 -6.32
N LEU A 94 2.17 -5.58 -5.07
CA LEU A 94 1.27 -5.56 -3.90
C LEU A 94 0.65 -4.18 -3.70
N TRP A 95 1.46 -3.13 -3.73
CA TRP A 95 0.97 -1.75 -3.61
C TRP A 95 -0.07 -1.43 -4.69
N ASN A 96 0.26 -1.70 -5.95
CA ASN A 96 -0.62 -1.43 -7.10
C ASN A 96 -1.95 -2.20 -6.98
N VAL A 97 -1.92 -3.46 -6.55
CA VAL A 97 -3.12 -4.28 -6.33
C VAL A 97 -3.94 -3.81 -5.13
N CYS A 98 -3.32 -3.20 -4.12
CA CYS A 98 -4.02 -2.65 -2.96
C CYS A 98 -4.73 -1.32 -3.27
N LEU A 99 -4.28 -0.54 -4.28
CA LEU A 99 -4.83 0.79 -4.59
C LEU A 99 -6.37 0.85 -4.70
N PRO A 100 -7.07 -0.08 -5.37
CA PRO A 100 -8.52 -0.07 -5.42
C PRO A 100 -9.16 -0.26 -4.03
N LEU A 101 -8.50 -0.95 -3.11
CA LEU A 101 -9.04 -1.26 -1.79
C LEU A 101 -8.74 -0.19 -0.73
N LEU A 102 -8.03 0.90 -1.05
CA LEU A 102 -7.68 1.97 -0.12
C LEU A 102 -8.83 2.94 0.22
N GLN A 103 -10.08 2.61 -0.15
CA GLN A 103 -11.21 3.40 0.31
C GLN A 103 -11.52 3.14 1.79
N PRO A 104 -12.09 4.11 2.53
CA PRO A 104 -12.31 4.01 3.98
C PRO A 104 -12.96 2.72 4.47
N SER A 105 -13.93 2.20 3.74
CA SER A 105 -14.64 0.97 4.11
C SER A 105 -13.85 -0.32 3.90
N LEU A 106 -12.77 -0.30 3.09
CA LEU A 106 -12.05 -1.50 2.66
C LEU A 106 -10.58 -1.55 3.09
N ARG A 107 -9.95 -0.41 3.38
CA ARG A 107 -8.50 -0.32 3.65
C ARG A 107 -8.02 -1.19 4.81
N LYS A 108 -8.88 -1.48 5.80
CA LYS A 108 -8.56 -2.40 6.90
C LYS A 108 -8.22 -3.81 6.40
N HIS A 109 -8.74 -4.24 5.26
CA HIS A 109 -8.44 -5.56 4.69
C HIS A 109 -7.01 -5.68 4.14
N VAL A 110 -6.41 -4.57 3.70
CA VAL A 110 -5.05 -4.56 3.11
C VAL A 110 -3.96 -4.16 4.09
N LYS A 111 -4.35 -3.66 5.27
CA LYS A 111 -3.46 -3.23 6.34
C LYS A 111 -2.28 -4.17 6.57
N ARG A 112 -2.54 -5.46 6.81
CA ARG A 112 -1.49 -6.44 7.11
C ARG A 112 -0.44 -6.51 5.99
N SER A 113 -0.90 -6.60 4.75
CA SER A 113 -0.02 -6.69 3.58
C SER A 113 0.78 -5.39 3.40
N LEU A 114 0.16 -4.22 3.58
CA LEU A 114 0.85 -2.92 3.52
C LEU A 114 1.88 -2.72 4.64
N SER A 115 1.55 -3.06 5.88
CA SER A 115 2.50 -3.02 7.01
C SER A 115 3.70 -3.92 6.74
N ASN A 116 3.48 -5.10 6.15
CA ASN A 116 4.55 -6.01 5.77
C ASN A 116 5.42 -5.42 4.65
N VAL A 117 4.81 -4.83 3.62
CA VAL A 117 5.54 -4.13 2.55
C VAL A 117 6.41 -2.99 3.10
N ALA A 118 5.86 -2.14 3.97
CA ALA A 118 6.64 -1.06 4.61
C ALA A 118 7.88 -1.62 5.33
N LYS A 119 7.66 -2.63 6.19
CA LYS A 119 8.72 -3.27 6.97
C LYS A 119 9.81 -3.85 6.07
N ILE A 120 9.44 -4.61 5.04
CA ILE A 120 10.40 -5.30 4.17
C ILE A 120 11.20 -4.29 3.34
N LEU A 121 10.55 -3.25 2.81
CA LEU A 121 11.24 -2.19 2.07
C LEU A 121 12.23 -1.42 2.95
N ASP A 122 11.93 -1.27 4.24
CA ASP A 122 12.86 -0.72 5.23
C ASP A 122 14.03 -1.67 5.51
N GLU A 123 13.78 -2.96 5.71
CA GLU A 123 14.81 -3.96 6.01
C GLU A 123 15.85 -4.12 4.90
N ILE A 124 15.47 -3.91 3.64
CA ILE A 124 16.38 -3.99 2.48
C ILE A 124 16.95 -2.63 2.07
N ASP A 125 16.71 -1.56 2.84
CA ASP A 125 17.09 -0.18 2.51
C ASP A 125 16.72 0.22 1.07
N SER A 126 15.49 -0.10 0.67
CA SER A 126 15.04 0.08 -0.71
C SER A 126 15.14 1.53 -1.18
N LEU A 127 15.64 1.71 -2.41
CA LEU A 127 15.73 2.99 -3.10
C LEU A 127 14.39 3.44 -3.72
N LEU A 128 13.32 2.66 -3.54
CA LEU A 128 11.97 3.06 -3.93
C LEU A 128 11.38 4.06 -2.92
N ILE A 129 12.06 5.20 -2.75
CA ILE A 129 11.77 6.23 -1.74
C ILE A 129 10.30 6.68 -1.79
N LYS A 130 9.77 6.89 -2.99
CA LYS A 130 8.37 7.27 -3.17
C LYS A 130 7.41 6.17 -2.70
N LEU A 131 7.74 4.89 -2.90
CA LEU A 131 6.89 3.76 -2.50
C LEU A 131 6.88 3.68 -0.99
N ARG A 132 8.08 3.73 -0.38
CA ARG A 132 8.23 3.75 1.08
C ARG A 132 7.41 4.88 1.69
N CYS A 133 7.54 6.10 1.18
CA CYS A 133 6.74 7.24 1.62
C CYS A 133 5.23 6.95 1.53
N GLN A 134 4.73 6.51 0.37
CA GLN A 134 3.31 6.25 0.15
C GLN A 134 2.76 5.13 1.06
N VAL A 135 3.50 4.02 1.19
CA VAL A 135 3.08 2.89 2.02
C VAL A 135 3.09 3.29 3.50
N HIS A 136 4.11 4.01 3.99
CA HIS A 136 4.12 4.49 5.37
C HIS A 136 2.97 5.46 5.66
N MET A 137 2.66 6.39 4.74
CA MET A 137 1.50 7.27 4.90
C MET A 137 0.20 6.48 4.99
N GLU A 138 -0.04 5.52 4.09
CA GLU A 138 -1.28 4.75 4.09
C GLU A 138 -1.40 3.88 5.35
N VAL A 139 -0.32 3.25 5.80
CA VAL A 139 -0.31 2.50 7.05
C VAL A 139 -0.61 3.44 8.23
N ALA A 140 0.00 4.62 8.29
CA ALA A 140 -0.28 5.59 9.35
C ALA A 140 -1.77 5.98 9.43
N TYR A 141 -2.44 6.21 8.30
CA TYR A 141 -3.88 6.50 8.30
C TYR A 141 -4.72 5.34 8.84
N ILE A 142 -4.40 4.10 8.44
CA ILE A 142 -5.10 2.92 8.95
C ILE A 142 -4.86 2.73 10.46
N GLU A 143 -3.66 3.04 10.94
CA GLU A 143 -3.30 2.98 12.36
C GLU A 143 -4.01 4.06 13.19
N GLU A 144 -4.10 5.29 12.67
CA GLU A 144 -4.85 6.40 13.27
C GLU A 144 -6.34 6.04 13.44
N GLU A 145 -6.96 5.41 12.44
CA GLU A 145 -8.35 4.95 12.52
C GLU A 145 -8.63 3.83 13.50
N ASP A 146 -7.59 3.07 13.81
CA ASP A 146 -7.62 2.06 14.85
C ASP A 146 -7.18 2.63 16.22
N ASP A 147 -7.08 3.96 16.35
CA ASP A 147 -6.70 4.70 17.56
C ASP A 147 -5.28 4.36 18.08
N ARG A 148 -4.40 3.86 17.21
CA ARG A 148 -2.99 3.57 17.53
C ARG A 148 -2.10 4.74 17.12
N ILE A 149 -2.27 5.86 17.81
CA ILE A 149 -1.64 7.15 17.50
C ILE A 149 -0.11 7.07 17.48
N ASP A 150 0.52 6.41 18.44
CA ASP A 150 1.98 6.29 18.50
C ASP A 150 2.56 5.58 17.27
N VAL A 151 1.90 4.51 16.83
CA VAL A 151 2.29 3.74 15.64
C VAL A 151 2.08 4.58 14.38
N ALA A 152 0.95 5.28 14.29
CA ALA A 152 0.68 6.19 13.18
C ALA A 152 1.75 7.28 13.06
N MET A 153 2.15 7.89 14.18
CA MET A 153 3.22 8.89 14.23
C MET A 153 4.58 8.31 13.82
N GLU A 154 4.93 7.09 14.24
CA GLU A 154 6.17 6.42 13.82
C GLU A 154 6.22 6.27 12.29
N HIS A 155 5.13 5.80 11.70
CA HIS A 155 5.02 5.66 10.24
C HIS A 155 5.11 7.01 9.53
N LEU A 156 4.45 8.06 10.02
CA LEU A 156 4.55 9.40 9.43
C LEU A 156 5.97 9.99 9.52
N LYS A 157 6.70 9.75 10.63
CA LYS A 157 8.11 10.18 10.75
C LYS A 157 9.00 9.48 9.72
N LYS A 158 8.79 8.19 9.48
CA LYS A 158 9.47 7.46 8.39
C LYS A 158 9.08 8.01 7.02
N ALA A 159 7.79 8.24 6.78
CA ALA A 159 7.33 8.86 5.54
C ALA A 159 7.95 10.24 5.31
N TYR A 160 8.08 11.06 6.35
CA TYR A 160 8.72 12.38 6.29
C TYR A 160 10.18 12.28 5.85
N TYR A 161 10.93 11.35 6.46
CA TYR A 161 12.32 11.10 6.11
C TYR A 161 12.50 10.74 4.63
N PHE A 162 11.62 9.91 4.08
CA PHE A 162 11.62 9.55 2.65
C PHE A 162 11.04 10.66 1.75
N GLY A 163 10.07 11.42 2.23
CA GLY A 163 9.30 12.39 1.47
C GLY A 163 9.96 13.76 1.31
N ASN A 164 11.23 13.92 1.71
CA ASN A 164 11.93 15.20 1.66
C ASN A 164 11.94 15.78 0.23
N GLY A 165 11.40 16.99 0.05
CA GLY A 165 11.27 17.65 -1.26
C GLY A 165 10.15 17.09 -2.16
N SER A 166 9.31 16.19 -1.66
CA SER A 166 8.14 15.68 -2.39
C SER A 166 6.88 16.52 -2.12
N SER A 167 5.88 16.40 -2.99
CA SER A 167 4.56 17.03 -2.78
C SER A 167 3.80 16.52 -1.55
N TYR A 168 4.30 15.46 -0.90
CA TYR A 168 3.68 14.87 0.29
C TYR A 168 4.16 15.50 1.60
N GLN A 169 5.24 16.27 1.57
CA GLN A 169 5.91 16.74 2.79
C GLN A 169 5.01 17.62 3.66
N GLU A 170 4.41 18.67 3.10
CA GLU A 170 3.48 19.56 3.80
C GLU A 170 2.33 18.78 4.45
N HIS A 171 1.82 17.78 3.73
CA HIS A 171 0.73 16.93 4.19
C HIS A 171 1.13 16.01 5.35
N ILE A 172 2.35 15.49 5.33
CA ILE A 172 2.90 14.70 6.42
C ILE A 172 3.14 15.59 7.65
N GLU A 173 3.66 16.81 7.48
CA GLU A 173 3.87 17.78 8.57
C GLU A 173 2.55 18.15 9.25
N ILE A 174 1.51 18.48 8.48
CA ILE A 174 0.17 18.77 9.01
C ILE A 174 -0.39 17.56 9.76
N ALA A 175 -0.24 16.34 9.20
CA ALA A 175 -0.73 15.13 9.84
C ALA A 175 0.02 14.82 11.14
N LEU A 176 1.35 14.95 11.17
CA LEU A 176 2.17 14.80 12.36
C LEU A 176 1.77 15.79 13.44
N HIS A 177 1.68 17.07 13.10
CA HIS A 177 1.29 18.12 14.05
C HIS A 177 -0.10 17.86 14.65
N ARG A 178 -1.06 17.44 13.82
CA ARG A 178 -2.40 17.04 14.29
C ARG A 178 -2.33 15.88 15.29
N LEU A 179 -1.55 14.84 14.98
CA LEU A 179 -1.43 13.66 15.84
C LEU A 179 -0.70 13.97 17.14
N GLU A 180 0.31 14.85 17.11
CA GLU A 180 1.02 15.32 18.30
C GLU A 180 0.08 16.05 19.26
N ILE A 181 -0.70 17.02 18.76
CA ILE A 181 -1.72 17.71 19.55
C ILE A 181 -2.75 16.70 20.08
N SER A 182 -3.23 15.79 19.23
CA SER A 182 -4.22 14.79 19.63
C SER A 182 -3.68 13.90 20.75
N SER A 183 -2.43 13.45 20.66
CA SER A 183 -1.74 12.65 21.68
C SER A 183 -1.68 13.37 23.03
N MET A 184 -1.36 14.68 23.02
CA MET A 184 -1.38 15.52 24.22
C MET A 184 -2.78 15.62 24.85
N LEU A 185 -3.85 15.61 24.03
CA LEU A 185 -5.22 15.56 24.53
C LEU A 185 -5.59 14.19 25.13
N TYR A 186 -4.87 13.09 24.82
CA TYR A 186 -5.12 11.77 25.43
C TYR A 186 -4.62 11.67 26.87
N GLU A 187 -3.76 12.58 27.35
CA GLU A 187 -3.49 12.74 28.78
C GLU A 187 -4.81 12.97 29.53
N THR A 188 -4.95 12.39 30.72
CA THR A 188 -6.22 12.43 31.46
C THR A 188 -6.37 13.81 32.08
N PRO A 189 -7.27 14.68 31.60
CA PRO A 189 -7.45 15.98 32.23
C PRO A 189 -8.16 15.76 33.56
N GLU A 190 -7.70 16.39 34.64
CA GLU A 190 -8.38 16.29 35.95
C GLU A 190 -9.75 17.00 35.94
N ILE A 191 -9.88 18.04 35.10
CA ILE A 191 -10.98 18.99 35.06
C ILE A 191 -12.08 18.55 34.06
N LEU A 192 -13.35 18.78 34.40
CA LEU A 192 -14.51 18.32 33.61
C LEU A 192 -14.68 19.08 32.28
N GLU A 193 -14.34 20.36 32.25
CA GLU A 193 -14.34 21.21 31.07
C GLU A 193 -13.35 20.71 30.00
N ASP A 194 -12.15 20.31 30.42
CA ASP A 194 -11.12 19.78 29.52
C ASP A 194 -11.50 18.39 28.99
N LYS A 195 -12.22 17.58 29.80
CA LYS A 195 -12.81 16.31 29.31
C LYS A 195 -13.87 16.56 28.23
N ALA A 196 -14.71 17.59 28.39
CA ALA A 196 -15.71 17.95 27.39
C ALA A 196 -15.06 18.49 26.10
N ALA A 197 -14.05 19.36 26.23
CA ALA A 197 -13.26 19.85 25.10
C ALA A 197 -12.56 18.71 24.34
N LYS A 198 -11.97 17.75 25.06
CA LYS A 198 -11.37 16.52 24.51
C LYS A 198 -12.38 15.71 23.68
N ILE A 199 -13.59 15.49 24.19
CA ILE A 199 -14.64 14.75 23.44
C ILE A 199 -15.03 15.51 22.17
N ILE A 200 -15.16 16.84 22.23
CA ILE A 200 -15.53 17.67 21.09
C ILE A 200 -14.44 17.63 20.01
N GLU A 201 -13.17 17.74 20.39
CA GLU A 201 -12.04 17.64 19.45
C GLU A 201 -11.88 16.23 18.87
N GLN A 202 -12.08 15.17 19.68
CA GLN A 202 -12.11 13.78 19.18
C GLN A 202 -13.21 13.54 18.12
N VAL A 203 -14.34 14.26 18.22
CA VAL A 203 -15.43 14.17 17.25
C VAL A 203 -15.13 15.01 15.99
N LYS A 204 -14.47 16.16 16.14
CA LYS A 204 -14.15 17.06 15.01
C LYS A 204 -12.91 16.63 14.20
N GLY A 205 -11.88 16.09 14.85
CA GLY A 205 -10.61 15.70 14.22
C GLY A 205 -10.73 14.53 13.23
N LYS A 206 -11.82 13.75 13.30
CA LYS A 206 -12.08 12.59 12.42
C LYS A 206 -12.54 12.97 11.00
N GLN A 207 -12.72 14.26 10.69
CA GLN A 207 -13.41 14.71 9.47
C GLN A 207 -12.52 15.04 8.26
N CYS A 208 -11.19 14.96 8.33
CA CYS A 208 -10.32 15.42 7.23
C CYS A 208 -9.59 14.28 6.50
N TYR A 209 -10.34 13.40 5.83
CA TYR A 209 -9.77 12.61 4.73
C TYR A 209 -9.78 13.45 3.44
N VAL A 210 -8.66 14.06 3.10
CA VAL A 210 -8.39 14.54 1.74
C VAL A 210 -7.77 13.40 0.94
N PRO A 211 -8.43 12.90 -0.13
CA PRO A 211 -7.85 11.83 -0.92
C PRO A 211 -6.61 12.34 -1.65
N TRP A 212 -5.41 11.88 -1.27
CA TRP A 212 -4.15 12.09 -2.01
C TRP A 212 -4.12 11.38 -3.38
N LYS A 213 -5.27 10.84 -3.83
CA LYS A 213 -5.45 9.86 -4.93
C LYS A 213 -5.02 10.37 -6.31
N SER A 214 -4.52 11.60 -6.41
CA SER A 214 -4.04 12.18 -7.67
C SER A 214 -2.56 11.94 -7.96
N CYS A 215 -1.80 11.21 -7.12
CA CYS A 215 -0.39 10.95 -7.41
C CYS A 215 0.03 9.48 -7.29
N VAL A 216 -0.09 8.81 -8.45
CA VAL A 216 0.87 7.86 -9.05
C VAL A 216 0.75 6.38 -8.64
N ILE A 217 0.19 5.60 -9.58
CA ILE A 217 0.54 4.20 -9.84
C ILE A 217 2.05 4.15 -10.00
N PHE A 218 2.76 3.28 -9.27
CA PHE A 218 4.18 3.08 -9.52
C PHE A 218 4.36 2.65 -10.98
N LYS A 219 4.92 3.57 -11.78
CA LYS A 219 5.39 3.38 -13.14
C LYS A 219 6.91 3.28 -13.09
#